data_AF-A0A427Y3H2-F1
#
_entry.id   AF-A0A427Y3H2-F1
#
_cell.length_a   1.000
_cell.length_b   1.000
_cell.length_c   1.000
_cell.angle_alpha   90.00
_cell.angle_beta   90.00
_cell.angle_gamma   90.00
#
_symmetry.space_group_name_H-M   'P 1'
#
loop_
_entity.id
_entity.type
_entity.pdbx_description
1 polymer ?
#
loop_
_entity_poly.entity_id
_entity_poly.type
_entity_poly.pdbx_seq_one_letter_code
_entity_poly.pdbx_strand_id
1 'polypeptide(L)'
;MSPVTPQLPQHQHQHQHYYLPLPTTPLHSPALSAIDMPSPFSPATSSSSLPSERSVFPKRQPPSARSCRLHRPLHPFQFLGLIILIIISLTFIHPHSRAFATSYFSSTSNYLSDYLSDSPGSSHAISHIPPPTGGSPELPSRHKCPFYTYNRNVYFFHEGKQEQWERITPSDIRRYRSKIVDYLRGVERDGGKLVWDKSMEEGVPKEMRRGSSTRQAKGATAHTPQKDLERLKLSLHMLRNVLHSTLPVELYHFIEEFTDAALREELSNEYGITFRAVDGRRPNGKSWNIKNIAFLASNFTEFVYMDSDNLPLSDPALLFDSIEYQQSGSVFWPDLNKDHPDNAIFRILGRDCSDEHWPAEAGQIVFDKRGNNGLNLAVLHLSNHMMANEEMYGFLSYGDKDTFRFSSYALGLPYQQAPKMFASAGGYQTEGGESSLNFCGHSLVQWGLTPKSALHDPTYHPPPAFLHMILTKHRRAPLQPEKLFSHLLRPRLDGINDDRLVRTYYEWTGACFAITLKGPDGARGLDNSVGDGQGLVMQEMKDVLGGGKQWEELMDVARRFVRINQMEG
;
A
#
# COMPACT_ATOMS: atom_id res chain seq x y z
N MET A 1 37.84 -54.83 16.59
CA MET A 1 36.80 -54.47 17.56
C MET A 1 36.76 -52.95 17.63
N SER A 2 35.84 -52.35 16.90
CA SER A 2 35.56 -50.91 16.90
C SER A 2 34.12 -50.73 17.37
N PRO A 3 33.80 -49.77 18.26
CA PRO A 3 32.48 -49.67 18.83
C PRO A 3 31.51 -48.98 17.86
N VAL A 4 30.35 -49.61 17.75
CA VAL A 4 29.17 -49.25 16.97
C VAL A 4 28.57 -47.94 17.49
N THR A 5 28.31 -47.00 16.58
CA THR A 5 27.43 -45.84 16.82
C THR A 5 26.02 -46.21 16.33
N PRO A 6 24.95 -46.11 17.13
CA PRO A 6 23.61 -46.39 16.64
C PRO A 6 23.03 -45.19 15.89
N GLN A 7 22.57 -45.44 14.65
CA GLN A 7 21.68 -44.57 13.90
C GLN A 7 20.29 -44.55 14.55
N LEU A 8 19.74 -43.35 14.79
CA LEU A 8 18.32 -43.15 15.10
C LEU A 8 17.56 -42.72 13.83
N PRO A 9 16.34 -43.21 13.60
CA PRO A 9 15.63 -43.05 12.33
C PRO A 9 14.98 -41.67 12.18
N GLN A 10 15.01 -41.15 10.94
CA GLN A 10 14.20 -40.00 10.51
C GLN A 10 12.71 -40.41 10.47
N HIS A 11 11.92 -39.92 11.41
CA HIS A 11 10.46 -39.93 11.28
C HIS A 11 10.02 -38.74 10.42
N GLN A 12 9.62 -39.02 9.18
CA GLN A 12 8.74 -38.15 8.39
C GLN A 12 7.35 -38.20 9.02
N HIS A 13 6.94 -37.13 9.71
CA HIS A 13 5.55 -36.94 10.08
C HIS A 13 4.79 -36.32 8.89
N GLN A 14 4.22 -37.17 8.04
CA GLN A 14 3.06 -36.81 7.22
C GLN A 14 1.83 -36.80 8.13
N HIS A 15 1.35 -35.63 8.52
CA HIS A 15 0.01 -35.49 9.08
C HIS A 15 -1.00 -35.36 7.93
N GLN A 16 -1.53 -36.49 7.48
CA GLN A 16 -2.81 -36.53 6.77
C GLN A 16 -3.92 -36.27 7.80
N HIS A 17 -4.53 -35.09 7.73
CA HIS A 17 -5.75 -34.83 8.49
C HIS A 17 -6.96 -35.42 7.74
N TYR A 18 -7.53 -36.47 8.32
CA TYR A 18 -8.84 -37.00 7.97
C TYR A 18 -9.92 -35.99 8.37
N TYR A 19 -10.64 -35.45 7.38
CA TYR A 19 -11.88 -34.72 7.61
C TYR A 19 -13.01 -35.71 7.88
N LEU A 20 -13.57 -35.68 9.09
CA LEU A 20 -14.86 -36.31 9.39
C LEU A 20 -15.98 -35.38 8.90
N PRO A 21 -16.88 -35.82 8.00
CA PRO A 21 -18.03 -35.02 7.60
C PRO A 21 -19.12 -35.07 8.68
N LEU A 22 -19.61 -33.90 9.10
CA LEU A 22 -20.83 -33.79 9.90
C LEU A 22 -22.08 -33.99 8.99
N PRO A 23 -23.15 -34.63 9.50
CA PRO A 23 -24.24 -35.14 8.68
C PRO A 23 -25.18 -34.03 8.18
N THR A 24 -25.34 -33.95 6.86
CA THR A 24 -26.39 -33.17 6.19
C THR A 24 -27.69 -33.97 6.16
N THR A 25 -28.74 -33.48 6.81
CA THR A 25 -30.12 -33.96 6.61
C THR A 25 -30.70 -33.31 5.34
N PRO A 26 -31.31 -34.07 4.43
CA PRO A 26 -31.93 -33.52 3.23
C PRO A 26 -33.37 -33.10 3.51
N LEU A 27 -33.68 -31.81 3.36
CA LEU A 27 -35.06 -31.34 3.25
C LEU A 27 -35.50 -31.42 1.78
N HIS A 28 -36.38 -32.38 1.51
CA HIS A 28 -37.17 -32.43 0.29
C HIS A 28 -38.06 -31.19 0.15
N SER A 29 -38.13 -30.61 -1.05
CA SER A 29 -39.30 -29.87 -1.52
C SER A 29 -39.47 -30.07 -3.03
N PRO A 30 -40.73 -30.12 -3.51
CA PRO A 30 -41.08 -30.81 -4.75
C PRO A 30 -40.94 -29.93 -5.99
N ALA A 31 -40.78 -30.61 -7.12
CA ALA A 31 -40.83 -30.05 -8.46
C ALA A 31 -42.15 -29.31 -8.70
N LEU A 32 -42.05 -28.10 -9.26
CA LEU A 32 -43.13 -27.44 -9.96
C LEU A 32 -42.65 -26.98 -11.34
N SER A 33 -43.55 -27.21 -12.27
CA SER A 33 -43.42 -27.29 -13.72
C SER A 33 -43.20 -25.95 -14.42
N ALA A 34 -42.66 -26.08 -15.62
CA ALA A 34 -42.52 -25.08 -16.67
C ALA A 34 -43.71 -24.13 -16.81
N ILE A 35 -43.40 -22.83 -16.94
CA ILE A 35 -44.26 -21.85 -17.59
C ILE A 35 -43.39 -21.09 -18.59
N ASP A 36 -43.78 -21.20 -19.85
CA ASP A 36 -43.25 -20.52 -21.03
C ASP A 36 -43.28 -18.99 -20.87
N MET A 37 -42.19 -18.33 -21.26
CA MET A 37 -42.15 -16.91 -21.57
C MET A 37 -41.52 -16.72 -22.96
N PRO A 38 -42.14 -15.97 -23.87
CA PRO A 38 -41.70 -15.85 -25.26
C PRO A 38 -40.52 -14.87 -25.42
N SER A 39 -39.67 -15.21 -26.38
CA SER A 39 -38.52 -14.44 -26.86
C SER A 39 -38.94 -13.27 -27.79
N PRO A 40 -38.01 -12.33 -28.08
CA PRO A 40 -38.37 -10.95 -28.44
C PRO A 40 -38.49 -10.70 -29.95
N PHE A 41 -39.38 -9.78 -30.32
CA PHE A 41 -39.49 -9.21 -31.65
C PHE A 41 -38.28 -8.31 -31.98
N SER A 42 -37.73 -8.47 -33.19
CA SER A 42 -36.75 -7.59 -33.83
C SER A 42 -37.45 -6.54 -34.74
N PRO A 43 -36.76 -5.71 -35.55
CA PRO A 43 -36.84 -4.25 -35.49
C PRO A 43 -37.64 -3.64 -36.65
N ALA A 44 -38.09 -2.39 -36.51
CA ALA A 44 -38.63 -1.62 -37.62
C ALA A 44 -37.91 -0.29 -37.78
N THR A 45 -37.31 -0.15 -38.95
CA THR A 45 -36.80 1.05 -39.59
C THR A 45 -37.95 1.96 -40.03
N SER A 46 -37.81 3.27 -39.88
CA SER A 46 -38.26 4.22 -40.92
C SER A 46 -37.70 5.63 -40.68
N SER A 47 -37.04 6.12 -41.71
CA SER A 47 -36.62 7.49 -42.00
C SER A 47 -37.75 8.52 -41.99
N SER A 48 -37.46 9.75 -41.55
CA SER A 48 -37.88 10.97 -42.25
C SER A 48 -37.05 12.18 -41.77
N SER A 49 -36.97 13.16 -42.65
CA SER A 49 -35.92 14.16 -42.82
C SER A 49 -36.37 15.59 -42.48
N LEU A 50 -35.51 16.34 -41.76
CA LEU A 50 -35.22 17.82 -41.82
C LEU A 50 -36.39 18.82 -41.64
N PRO A 51 -36.15 20.12 -41.27
CA PRO A 51 -34.90 20.89 -41.39
C PRO A 51 -34.47 21.72 -40.17
N SER A 52 -33.30 22.33 -40.38
CA SER A 52 -32.52 23.24 -39.54
C SER A 52 -33.23 24.53 -39.11
N GLU A 53 -33.00 24.96 -37.88
CA GLU A 53 -32.97 26.39 -37.53
C GLU A 53 -31.73 26.74 -36.69
N ARG A 54 -30.98 27.72 -37.21
CA ARG A 54 -29.90 28.43 -36.54
C ARG A 54 -30.51 29.44 -35.56
N SER A 55 -30.15 29.38 -34.29
CA SER A 55 -30.30 30.52 -33.37
C SER A 55 -28.92 31.05 -32.96
N VAL A 56 -28.61 32.21 -33.50
CA VAL A 56 -27.44 33.05 -33.20
C VAL A 56 -27.61 33.65 -31.80
N PHE A 57 -26.68 33.37 -30.87
CA PHE A 57 -26.59 34.11 -29.61
C PHE A 57 -25.49 35.19 -29.70
N PRO A 58 -25.74 36.43 -29.24
CA PRO A 58 -24.83 37.55 -29.44
C PRO A 58 -23.61 37.49 -28.51
N LYS A 59 -22.44 37.81 -29.08
CA LYS A 59 -21.18 38.08 -28.39
C LYS A 59 -21.37 39.16 -27.33
N ARG A 60 -21.13 38.86 -26.06
CA ARG A 60 -20.88 39.87 -25.02
C ARG A 60 -19.38 40.21 -24.99
N GLN A 61 -19.08 41.49 -25.17
CA GLN A 61 -17.78 42.09 -24.92
C GLN A 61 -17.42 42.04 -23.42
N PRO A 62 -16.13 41.99 -23.06
CA PRO A 62 -15.70 41.97 -21.66
C PRO A 62 -15.85 43.36 -21.04
N PRO A 63 -16.29 43.49 -19.78
CA PRO A 63 -16.29 44.78 -19.11
C PRO A 63 -14.86 45.16 -18.69
N SER A 64 -14.58 46.45 -18.88
CA SER A 64 -13.36 47.19 -18.55
C SER A 64 -12.91 47.06 -17.09
N ALA A 65 -11.60 47.08 -16.92
CA ALA A 65 -10.88 47.13 -15.65
C ALA A 65 -11.45 48.17 -14.67
N ARG A 66 -11.86 47.70 -13.48
CA ARG A 66 -12.00 48.53 -12.28
C ARG A 66 -10.92 48.12 -11.29
N SER A 67 -10.12 49.11 -10.90
CA SER A 67 -9.12 49.05 -9.82
C SER A 67 -9.77 48.51 -8.54
N CYS A 68 -9.40 47.29 -8.15
CA CYS A 68 -9.64 46.78 -6.79
C CYS A 68 -8.44 47.19 -5.92
N ARG A 69 -8.70 48.08 -4.96
CA ARG A 69 -7.76 48.42 -3.89
C ARG A 69 -7.46 47.15 -3.09
N LEU A 70 -6.17 46.81 -2.94
CA LEU A 70 -5.69 45.79 -2.02
C LEU A 70 -6.35 45.97 -0.64
N HIS A 71 -7.17 45.02 -0.21
CA HIS A 71 -7.48 44.86 1.20
C HIS A 71 -6.26 44.28 1.90
N ARG A 72 -5.77 45.00 2.93
CA ARG A 72 -4.71 44.48 3.82
C ARG A 72 -5.18 43.15 4.42
N PRO A 73 -4.31 42.14 4.55
CA PRO A 73 -4.66 40.91 5.27
C PRO A 73 -5.05 41.27 6.71
N LEU A 74 -6.14 40.67 7.19
CA LEU A 74 -6.57 40.77 8.58
C LEU A 74 -5.44 40.25 9.49
N HIS A 75 -5.13 41.02 10.55
CA HIS A 75 -4.13 40.64 11.54
C HIS A 75 -4.55 39.30 12.18
N PRO A 76 -3.63 38.36 12.50
CA PRO A 76 -3.96 37.02 13.02
C PRO A 76 -4.96 37.02 14.20
N PHE A 77 -4.94 38.06 15.04
CA PHE A 77 -5.89 38.23 16.15
C PHE A 77 -7.34 38.51 15.71
N GLN A 78 -7.56 39.16 14.57
CA GLN A 78 -8.90 39.42 14.04
C GLN A 78 -9.51 38.17 13.38
N PHE A 79 -8.66 37.30 12.80
CA PHE A 79 -9.09 36.01 12.26
C PHE A 79 -9.49 35.04 13.37
N LEU A 80 -8.73 35.02 14.46
CA LEU A 80 -9.06 34.23 15.66
C LEU A 80 -10.37 34.69 16.31
N GLY A 81 -10.61 36.01 16.40
CA GLY A 81 -11.87 36.55 16.90
C GLY A 81 -13.09 36.14 16.06
N LEU A 82 -12.94 36.07 14.73
CA LEU A 82 -14.01 35.66 13.83
C LEU A 82 -14.36 34.16 13.97
N ILE A 83 -13.34 33.31 14.13
CA ILE A 83 -13.50 31.87 14.36
C ILE A 83 -14.21 31.61 15.68
N ILE A 84 -13.83 32.31 16.76
CA ILE A 84 -14.48 32.19 18.07
C ILE A 84 -15.96 32.59 17.98
N LEU A 85 -16.28 33.68 17.27
CA LEU A 85 -17.66 34.13 17.08
C LEU A 85 -18.51 33.12 16.29
N ILE A 86 -17.95 32.49 15.25
CA ILE A 86 -18.64 31.45 14.46
C ILE A 86 -18.93 30.21 15.31
N ILE A 87 -17.96 29.78 16.13
CA ILE A 87 -18.09 28.62 17.03
C ILE A 87 -19.14 28.88 18.11
N ILE A 88 -19.10 30.07 18.75
CA ILE A 88 -20.11 30.47 19.74
C ILE A 88 -21.49 30.46 19.07
N SER A 89 -21.62 31.02 17.88
CA SER A 89 -22.89 31.02 17.13
C SER A 89 -23.42 29.61 16.84
N LEU A 90 -22.55 28.68 16.45
CA LEU A 90 -22.92 27.29 16.15
C LEU A 90 -23.34 26.50 17.40
N THR A 91 -22.81 26.83 18.57
CA THR A 91 -23.21 26.20 19.84
C THR A 91 -24.59 26.60 20.36
N PHE A 92 -25.15 27.72 19.87
CA PHE A 92 -26.52 28.14 20.19
C PHE A 92 -27.59 27.59 19.23
N ILE A 93 -27.20 27.02 18.08
CA ILE A 93 -28.14 26.58 17.04
C ILE A 93 -28.43 25.06 17.10
N HIS A 94 -27.56 24.24 17.69
CA HIS A 94 -27.78 22.78 17.82
C HIS A 94 -27.45 22.24 19.22
N PRO A 95 -28.46 21.83 20.03
CA PRO A 95 -28.24 21.31 21.38
C PRO A 95 -27.51 19.95 21.47
N HIS A 96 -27.35 19.22 20.35
CA HIS A 96 -26.77 17.88 20.32
C HIS A 96 -25.27 17.81 19.99
N SER A 97 -24.57 18.93 19.77
CA SER A 97 -23.15 18.94 19.35
C SER A 97 -22.12 19.08 20.50
N ARG A 98 -22.55 19.05 21.77
CA ARG A 98 -21.67 19.27 22.93
C ARG A 98 -20.54 18.24 23.11
N ALA A 99 -20.70 17.03 22.59
CA ALA A 99 -19.67 15.97 22.66
C ALA A 99 -18.61 16.08 21.54
N PHE A 100 -18.94 16.70 20.40
CA PHE A 100 -18.03 16.84 19.27
C PHE A 100 -17.15 18.09 19.38
N ALA A 101 -17.69 19.18 19.95
CA ALA A 101 -16.95 20.42 20.17
C ALA A 101 -15.88 20.30 21.27
N THR A 102 -16.11 19.49 22.31
CA THR A 102 -15.18 19.37 23.45
C THR A 102 -13.94 18.53 23.12
N SER A 103 -14.05 17.47 22.29
CA SER A 103 -12.86 16.71 21.86
C SER A 103 -12.02 17.47 20.83
N TYR A 104 -12.67 18.26 19.97
CA TYR A 104 -11.98 19.11 18.99
C TYR A 104 -11.26 20.28 19.69
N PHE A 105 -11.86 20.89 20.71
CA PHE A 105 -11.21 21.95 21.50
C PHE A 105 -10.01 21.46 22.29
N SER A 106 -10.05 20.26 22.90
CA SER A 106 -8.89 19.74 23.63
C SER A 106 -7.74 19.38 22.69
N SER A 107 -8.02 18.84 21.50
CA SER A 107 -6.97 18.49 20.54
C SER A 107 -6.36 19.74 19.88
N THR A 108 -7.17 20.73 19.53
CA THR A 108 -6.69 21.96 18.86
C THR A 108 -6.04 22.96 19.82
N SER A 109 -6.51 23.06 21.07
CA SER A 109 -5.90 23.92 22.10
C SER A 109 -4.51 23.44 22.50
N ASN A 110 -4.31 22.12 22.61
CA ASN A 110 -2.98 21.56 22.86
C ASN A 110 -2.05 21.76 21.67
N TYR A 111 -2.57 21.61 20.44
CA TYR A 111 -1.80 21.81 19.22
C TYR A 111 -1.36 23.27 19.01
N LEU A 112 -2.24 24.24 19.30
CA LEU A 112 -1.92 25.67 19.18
C LEU A 112 -1.00 26.19 20.30
N SER A 113 -1.10 25.63 21.51
CA SER A 113 -0.20 25.98 22.61
C SER A 113 1.25 25.56 22.31
N ASP A 114 1.44 24.39 21.71
CA ASP A 114 2.76 23.90 21.29
C ASP A 114 3.30 24.61 20.03
N TYR A 115 2.41 25.13 19.17
CA TYR A 115 2.79 25.81 17.92
C TYR A 115 3.18 27.29 18.12
N LEU A 116 2.68 27.94 19.16
CA LEU A 116 2.93 29.36 19.43
C LEU A 116 4.18 29.62 20.29
N SER A 117 4.87 28.57 20.76
CA SER A 117 6.04 28.69 21.63
C SER A 117 7.40 28.77 20.96
N ASP A 118 7.55 28.54 19.64
CA ASP A 118 8.90 28.44 19.04
C ASP A 118 9.19 29.37 17.85
N SER A 119 10.26 30.15 18.02
CA SER A 119 10.97 30.86 16.94
C SER A 119 11.89 29.89 16.19
N PRO A 120 12.10 30.06 14.87
CA PRO A 120 12.87 29.13 14.07
C PRO A 120 14.39 29.33 14.28
N GLY A 121 15.01 28.44 15.06
CA GLY A 121 16.45 28.36 15.24
C GLY A 121 16.92 26.91 15.15
N SER A 122 17.77 26.62 14.17
CA SER A 122 18.39 25.32 13.92
C SER A 122 19.27 24.84 15.09
N SER A 123 18.95 23.70 15.71
CA SER A 123 19.93 22.69 16.19
C SER A 123 19.33 21.56 17.07
N HIS A 124 18.05 21.54 17.43
CA HIS A 124 17.53 20.58 18.42
C HIS A 124 16.20 19.88 18.09
N ALA A 125 15.87 19.68 16.81
CA ALA A 125 14.58 19.11 16.40
C ALA A 125 14.30 17.69 16.96
N ILE A 126 15.31 16.90 17.32
CA ILE A 126 15.12 15.52 17.84
C ILE A 126 14.95 15.48 19.36
N SER A 127 15.35 16.52 20.09
CA SER A 127 15.09 16.61 21.53
C SER A 127 13.58 16.68 21.86
N HIS A 128 12.76 16.99 20.84
CA HIS A 128 11.31 17.03 20.90
C HIS A 128 10.62 15.78 20.36
N ILE A 129 11.36 14.82 19.78
CA ILE A 129 10.77 13.51 19.42
C ILE A 129 10.67 12.72 20.72
N PRO A 130 9.46 12.55 21.29
CA PRO A 130 9.34 11.81 22.53
C PRO A 130 9.88 10.40 22.27
N PRO A 131 10.86 9.93 23.06
CA PRO A 131 11.27 8.55 22.93
C PRO A 131 10.06 7.65 23.14
N PRO A 132 10.02 6.41 22.59
CA PRO A 132 8.92 5.46 22.83
C PRO A 132 8.79 5.00 24.30
N THR A 133 9.35 5.75 25.24
CA THR A 133 9.42 5.52 26.68
C THR A 133 8.10 5.75 27.41
N GLY A 134 7.09 6.37 26.79
CA GLY A 134 5.82 6.71 27.45
C GLY A 134 4.85 5.54 27.65
N GLY A 135 4.97 4.46 26.87
CA GLY A 135 4.08 3.29 26.97
C GLY A 135 4.54 2.27 27.99
N SER A 136 3.62 1.60 28.69
CA SER A 136 3.98 0.48 29.57
C SER A 136 4.82 -0.57 28.82
N PRO A 137 5.88 -1.12 29.41
CA PRO A 137 6.57 -2.28 28.85
C PRO A 137 5.74 -3.57 29.04
N GLU A 138 4.70 -3.51 29.86
CA GLU A 138 3.68 -4.54 30.01
C GLU A 138 2.66 -4.44 28.86
N LEU A 139 1.98 -5.55 28.59
CA LEU A 139 1.13 -5.78 27.42
C LEU A 139 0.30 -4.56 26.97
N PRO A 140 0.24 -4.23 25.67
CA PRO A 140 -0.84 -3.42 25.15
C PRO A 140 -2.12 -4.25 25.27
N SER A 141 -3.26 -3.61 25.49
CA SER A 141 -4.50 -4.37 25.65
C SER A 141 -4.81 -5.08 24.33
N ARG A 142 -4.54 -6.40 24.24
CA ARG A 142 -4.93 -7.27 23.12
C ARG A 142 -6.42 -7.19 22.78
N HIS A 143 -7.23 -6.62 23.69
CA HIS A 143 -8.65 -6.38 23.52
C HIS A 143 -8.97 -5.12 22.71
N LYS A 144 -8.00 -4.24 22.44
CA LYS A 144 -8.20 -3.01 21.64
C LYS A 144 -8.29 -3.26 20.14
N CYS A 145 -7.68 -4.32 19.61
CA CYS A 145 -7.91 -4.79 18.25
C CYS A 145 -8.50 -6.21 18.31
N PRO A 146 -9.79 -6.43 18.00
CA PRO A 146 -10.41 -7.72 18.25
C PRO A 146 -9.91 -8.82 17.31
N PHE A 147 -9.81 -10.05 17.82
CA PHE A 147 -9.49 -11.23 17.01
C PHE A 147 -10.62 -11.65 16.07
N TYR A 148 -11.86 -11.26 16.35
CA TYR A 148 -13.01 -11.67 15.53
C TYR A 148 -13.14 -10.88 14.23
N THR A 149 -12.41 -9.76 14.09
CA THR A 149 -12.59 -8.84 12.96
C THR A 149 -11.89 -9.32 11.69
N TYR A 150 -10.82 -10.10 11.81
CA TYR A 150 -10.09 -10.67 10.69
C TYR A 150 -9.45 -11.96 11.17
N ASN A 151 -9.33 -12.97 10.32
CA ASN A 151 -8.51 -14.12 10.71
C ASN A 151 -7.04 -13.69 10.70
N ARG A 152 -6.53 -13.26 11.85
CA ARG A 152 -5.16 -12.74 12.01
C ARG A 152 -4.11 -13.85 12.09
N ASN A 153 -4.56 -15.11 12.24
CA ASN A 153 -3.68 -16.27 12.38
C ASN A 153 -3.33 -16.92 11.05
N VAL A 154 -4.11 -16.67 9.99
CA VAL A 154 -3.90 -17.30 8.67
C VAL A 154 -2.79 -16.64 7.85
N TYR A 155 -2.28 -15.49 8.28
CA TYR A 155 -1.11 -14.93 7.64
C TYR A 155 0.11 -15.78 7.96
N PHE A 156 0.71 -16.40 6.94
CA PHE A 156 1.79 -17.38 7.07
C PHE A 156 2.98 -16.89 7.91
N PHE A 157 3.19 -15.58 7.99
CA PHE A 157 4.25 -15.03 8.82
C PHE A 157 3.93 -15.05 10.32
N HIS A 158 2.66 -14.98 10.71
CA HIS A 158 2.25 -15.03 12.11
C HIS A 158 2.28 -16.45 12.68
N GLU A 159 2.22 -17.46 11.82
CA GLU A 159 2.18 -18.87 12.22
C GLU A 159 3.40 -19.24 13.07
N GLY A 160 3.16 -19.77 14.27
CA GLY A 160 4.21 -20.18 15.21
C GLY A 160 4.98 -19.04 15.88
N LYS A 161 4.61 -17.77 15.68
CA LYS A 161 5.31 -16.61 16.26
C LYS A 161 4.78 -16.16 17.61
N GLN A 162 3.54 -16.51 17.95
CA GLN A 162 2.89 -16.05 19.18
C GLN A 162 3.72 -16.36 20.43
N GLU A 163 4.20 -17.60 20.58
CA GLU A 163 5.06 -17.97 21.71
C GLU A 163 6.36 -17.15 21.75
N GLN A 164 6.93 -16.81 20.59
CA GLN A 164 8.14 -16.00 20.50
C GLN A 164 7.87 -14.57 20.97
N TRP A 165 6.72 -14.01 20.58
CA TRP A 165 6.31 -12.67 21.01
C TRP A 165 6.04 -12.62 22.50
N GLU A 166 5.29 -13.59 23.05
CA GLU A 166 4.94 -13.66 24.48
C GLU A 166 6.18 -13.78 25.38
N ARG A 167 7.24 -14.46 24.91
CA ARG A 167 8.50 -14.61 25.66
C ARG A 167 9.33 -13.32 25.78
N ILE A 168 9.04 -12.28 25.00
CA ILE A 168 9.76 -11.00 25.13
C ILE A 168 9.43 -10.37 26.49
N THR A 169 10.44 -10.16 27.32
CA THR A 169 10.27 -9.63 28.67
C THR A 169 10.21 -8.09 28.69
N PRO A 170 9.69 -7.46 29.76
CA PRO A 170 9.79 -6.01 29.95
C PRO A 170 11.23 -5.47 29.87
N SER A 171 12.23 -6.25 30.31
CA SER A 171 13.64 -5.91 30.14
C SER A 171 14.08 -5.89 28.67
N ASP A 172 13.63 -6.86 27.87
CA ASP A 172 13.89 -6.87 26.43
C ASP A 172 13.25 -5.66 25.76
N ILE A 173 12.01 -5.32 26.11
CA ILE A 173 11.32 -4.12 25.60
C ILE A 173 12.11 -2.85 25.92
N ARG A 174 12.57 -2.68 27.16
CA ARG A 174 13.42 -1.53 27.53
C ARG A 174 14.71 -1.50 26.71
N ARG A 175 15.39 -2.63 26.58
CA ARG A 175 16.60 -2.75 25.75
C ARG A 175 16.33 -2.38 24.29
N TYR A 176 15.20 -2.84 23.75
CA TYR A 176 14.78 -2.57 22.39
C TYR A 176 14.52 -1.08 22.15
N ARG A 177 13.81 -0.42 23.07
CA ARG A 177 13.60 1.04 23.02
C ARG A 177 14.90 1.82 23.16
N SER A 178 15.80 1.39 24.05
CA SER A 178 17.14 2.00 24.17
C SER A 178 17.92 1.90 22.86
N LYS A 179 17.93 0.73 22.20
CA LYS A 179 18.61 0.55 20.91
C LYS A 179 18.11 1.49 19.81
N ILE A 180 16.80 1.79 19.77
CA ILE A 180 16.23 2.77 18.83
C ILE A 180 16.82 4.16 19.09
N VAL A 181 16.84 4.60 20.36
CA VAL A 181 17.37 5.91 20.75
C VAL A 181 18.89 5.99 20.52
N ASP A 182 19.62 4.95 20.91
CA ASP A 182 21.07 4.86 20.75
C ASP A 182 21.49 4.89 19.28
N TYR A 183 20.71 4.24 18.41
CA TYR A 183 20.93 4.31 16.97
C TYR A 183 20.78 5.73 16.43
N LEU A 184 19.67 6.42 16.72
CA LEU A 184 19.44 7.79 16.25
C LEU A 184 20.52 8.75 16.75
N ARG A 185 20.87 8.68 18.05
CA ARG A 185 21.99 9.45 18.60
C ARG A 185 23.32 9.11 17.93
N GLY A 186 23.52 7.83 17.59
CA GLY A 186 24.69 7.38 16.84
C GLY A 186 24.78 8.04 15.48
N VAL A 187 23.68 8.10 14.72
CA VAL A 187 23.63 8.79 13.42
C VAL A 187 24.07 10.24 13.55
N GLU A 188 23.56 11.00 14.52
CA GLU A 188 23.95 12.41 14.71
C GLU A 188 25.41 12.55 15.14
N ARG A 189 25.85 11.73 16.10
CA ARG A 189 27.23 11.74 16.59
C ARG A 189 28.24 11.48 15.47
N ASP A 190 27.88 10.59 14.54
CA ASP A 190 28.72 10.20 13.42
C ASP A 190 28.59 11.20 12.24
N GLY A 191 27.92 12.35 12.44
CA GLY A 191 27.75 13.44 11.48
C GLY A 191 26.62 13.23 10.46
N GLY A 192 25.85 12.16 10.60
CA GLY A 192 24.66 11.89 9.80
C GLY A 192 23.53 12.87 10.09
N LYS A 193 22.64 13.03 9.11
CA LYS A 193 21.51 13.95 9.19
C LYS A 193 20.21 13.17 9.37
N LEU A 194 19.47 13.49 10.41
CA LEU A 194 18.15 12.88 10.69
C LEU A 194 16.98 13.80 10.33
N VAL A 195 17.25 15.10 10.15
CA VAL A 195 16.26 16.08 9.72
C VAL A 195 16.69 16.62 8.38
N TRP A 196 15.85 16.46 7.38
CA TRP A 196 16.11 17.01 6.06
C TRP A 196 16.08 18.54 6.09
N ASP A 197 17.08 19.17 5.50
CA ASP A 197 17.20 20.62 5.42
C ASP A 197 17.56 21.07 4.00
N LYS A 198 17.38 22.38 3.71
CA LYS A 198 17.52 22.91 2.35
C LYS A 198 18.94 22.78 1.79
N SER A 199 19.98 22.68 2.61
CA SER A 199 21.35 22.48 2.11
C SER A 199 21.50 21.12 1.45
N MET A 200 20.66 20.13 1.78
CA MET A 200 20.68 18.81 1.13
C MET A 200 20.10 18.83 -0.29
N GLU A 201 19.44 19.92 -0.68
CA GLU A 201 18.97 20.13 -2.05
C GLU A 201 19.90 21.07 -2.84
N GLU A 202 21.00 21.52 -2.24
CA GLU A 202 21.92 22.46 -2.87
C GLU A 202 22.59 21.82 -4.10
N GLY A 203 22.54 22.52 -5.23
CA GLY A 203 23.08 22.01 -6.50
C GLY A 203 22.21 20.97 -7.23
N VAL A 204 21.09 20.52 -6.65
CA VAL A 204 20.16 19.58 -7.32
C VAL A 204 19.04 20.35 -8.02
N PRO A 205 18.92 20.29 -9.36
CA PRO A 205 17.83 20.93 -10.10
C PRO A 205 16.45 20.41 -9.66
N LYS A 206 15.43 21.28 -9.67
CA LYS A 206 14.11 20.98 -9.09
C LYS A 206 13.43 19.78 -9.75
N GLU A 207 13.58 19.68 -11.06
CA GLU A 207 13.10 18.61 -11.93
C GLU A 207 13.78 17.25 -11.65
N MET A 208 14.97 17.27 -11.05
CA MET A 208 15.72 16.07 -10.64
C MET A 208 15.50 15.71 -9.16
N ARG A 209 14.71 16.48 -8.42
CA ARG A 209 14.37 16.20 -7.01
C ARG A 209 13.20 15.23 -6.87
N ARG A 210 12.37 15.13 -7.91
CA ARG A 210 11.22 14.21 -8.00
C ARG A 210 11.55 13.09 -8.97
N GLY A 211 11.34 11.85 -8.56
CA GLY A 211 11.60 10.71 -9.43
C GLY A 211 10.86 9.45 -9.05
N SER A 212 11.07 8.41 -9.83
CA SER A 212 10.68 7.04 -9.48
C SER A 212 11.94 6.27 -9.14
N SER A 213 11.99 5.66 -7.96
CA SER A 213 13.06 4.73 -7.62
C SER A 213 12.52 3.31 -7.79
N THR A 214 13.11 2.52 -8.67
CA THR A 214 12.78 1.10 -8.76
C THR A 214 13.93 0.29 -8.19
N ARG A 215 13.62 -0.79 -7.49
CA ARG A 215 14.62 -1.82 -7.20
C ARG A 215 14.45 -2.93 -8.21
N GLN A 216 15.55 -3.55 -8.60
CA GLN A 216 15.48 -4.93 -9.07
C GLN A 216 15.52 -5.90 -7.88
N ALA A 217 14.50 -6.72 -7.66
CA ALA A 217 14.67 -7.89 -6.81
C ALA A 217 15.67 -8.84 -7.48
N LYS A 218 16.91 -8.90 -6.98
CA LYS A 218 18.03 -9.74 -7.47
C LYS A 218 18.46 -9.45 -8.91
N GLY A 219 19.66 -8.91 -9.05
CA GLY A 219 20.24 -8.54 -10.33
C GLY A 219 21.46 -9.32 -10.79
N ALA A 220 21.63 -9.23 -12.11
CA ALA A 220 22.77 -9.44 -13.01
C ALA A 220 24.16 -9.81 -12.42
N THR A 221 24.33 -10.93 -11.70
CA THR A 221 25.59 -11.70 -11.73
C THR A 221 25.50 -12.75 -12.84
N ALA A 222 26.58 -13.49 -13.14
CA ALA A 222 26.52 -14.74 -13.90
C ALA A 222 25.50 -15.78 -13.34
N HIS A 223 24.86 -15.50 -12.20
CA HIS A 223 23.87 -16.29 -11.48
C HIS A 223 22.56 -15.50 -11.20
N THR A 224 22.21 -14.58 -12.10
CA THR A 224 20.92 -13.87 -12.02
C THR A 224 19.80 -14.84 -12.31
N PRO A 225 18.72 -14.82 -11.54
CA PRO A 225 17.48 -15.40 -12.04
C PRO A 225 17.05 -14.50 -13.21
N GLN A 226 17.32 -14.92 -14.46
CA GLN A 226 16.91 -14.25 -15.72
C GLN A 226 15.49 -13.65 -15.64
N LYS A 227 14.62 -14.30 -14.87
CA LYS A 227 13.24 -13.92 -14.61
C LYS A 227 13.07 -12.52 -13.99
N ASP A 228 13.93 -12.11 -13.07
CA ASP A 228 13.75 -10.84 -12.36
C ASP A 228 14.12 -9.63 -13.22
N LEU A 229 15.14 -9.77 -14.07
CA LEU A 229 15.46 -8.79 -15.12
C LEU A 229 14.31 -8.66 -16.13
N GLU A 230 13.76 -9.78 -16.58
CA GLU A 230 12.67 -9.74 -17.55
C GLU A 230 11.39 -9.14 -16.95
N ARG A 231 11.10 -9.38 -15.67
CA ARG A 231 9.99 -8.72 -14.94
C ARG A 231 10.19 -7.21 -14.83
N LEU A 232 11.39 -6.78 -14.46
CA LEU A 232 11.76 -5.36 -14.43
C LEU A 232 11.52 -4.70 -15.80
N LYS A 233 11.92 -5.34 -16.91
CA LYS A 233 11.65 -4.83 -18.27
C LYS A 233 10.15 -4.63 -18.53
N LEU A 234 9.28 -5.49 -18.00
CA LEU A 234 7.82 -5.30 -18.11
C LEU A 234 7.39 -4.02 -17.40
N SER A 235 7.84 -3.78 -16.16
CA SER A 235 7.51 -2.55 -15.42
C SER A 235 8.05 -1.30 -16.10
N LEU A 236 9.29 -1.34 -16.61
CA LEU A 236 9.89 -0.21 -17.34
C LEU A 236 9.17 0.07 -18.67
N HIS A 237 8.76 -0.98 -19.39
CA HIS A 237 7.95 -0.84 -20.60
C HIS A 237 6.60 -0.19 -20.30
N MET A 238 5.89 -0.65 -19.27
CA MET A 238 4.63 -0.01 -18.85
C MET A 238 4.85 1.47 -18.51
N LEU A 239 5.90 1.80 -17.78
CA LEU A 239 6.19 3.17 -17.37
C LEU A 239 6.52 4.10 -18.55
N ARG A 240 7.41 3.67 -19.47
CA ARG A 240 7.94 4.53 -20.55
C ARG A 240 7.13 4.47 -21.84
N ASN A 241 6.70 3.29 -22.24
CA ASN A 241 6.13 3.06 -23.57
C ASN A 241 4.60 3.07 -23.56
N VAL A 242 3.97 2.76 -22.42
CA VAL A 242 2.51 2.73 -22.27
C VAL A 242 2.00 3.98 -21.56
N LEU A 243 2.55 4.29 -20.39
CA LEU A 243 2.14 5.43 -19.56
C LEU A 243 2.85 6.73 -19.91
N HIS A 244 3.94 6.66 -20.69
CA HIS A 244 4.72 7.82 -21.12
C HIS A 244 5.22 8.70 -19.95
N SER A 245 5.49 8.08 -18.79
CA SER A 245 5.95 8.82 -17.62
C SER A 245 7.30 9.47 -17.93
N THR A 246 7.44 10.73 -17.56
CA THR A 246 8.66 11.51 -17.75
C THR A 246 9.52 11.59 -16.48
N LEU A 247 9.09 10.95 -15.39
CA LEU A 247 9.86 10.95 -14.14
C LEU A 247 11.23 10.30 -14.35
N PRO A 248 12.33 10.90 -13.85
CA PRO A 248 13.63 10.24 -13.87
C PRO A 248 13.55 8.94 -13.04
N VAL A 249 14.23 7.90 -13.52
CA VAL A 249 14.22 6.58 -12.88
C VAL A 249 15.62 6.23 -12.37
N GLU A 250 15.73 5.99 -11.07
CA GLU A 250 16.92 5.36 -10.47
C GLU A 250 16.67 3.87 -10.28
N LEU A 251 17.60 3.05 -10.77
CA LEU A 251 17.57 1.60 -10.59
C LEU A 251 18.65 1.16 -9.62
N TYR A 252 18.21 0.67 -8.45
CA TYR A 252 19.11 0.21 -7.40
C TYR A 252 19.41 -1.28 -7.50
N HIS A 253 20.70 -1.62 -7.44
CA HIS A 253 21.23 -2.98 -7.49
C HIS A 253 22.45 -3.13 -6.59
N PHE A 254 22.79 -4.36 -6.17
CA PHE A 254 24.06 -4.55 -5.47
C PHE A 254 25.25 -4.47 -6.42
N ILE A 255 26.44 -4.13 -5.92
CA ILE A 255 27.66 -4.00 -6.73
C ILE A 255 27.97 -5.26 -7.55
N GLU A 256 27.68 -6.43 -6.98
CA GLU A 256 27.87 -7.73 -7.64
C GLU A 256 26.93 -7.91 -8.85
N GLU A 257 25.84 -7.16 -8.89
CA GLU A 257 24.76 -7.22 -9.87
C GLU A 257 25.00 -6.19 -10.98
N PHE A 258 24.51 -6.46 -12.20
CA PHE A 258 24.69 -5.65 -13.41
C PHE A 258 26.15 -5.32 -13.73
N THR A 259 27.02 -6.33 -13.64
CA THR A 259 28.43 -6.16 -14.02
C THR A 259 28.62 -5.97 -15.53
N ASP A 260 27.68 -6.44 -16.36
CA ASP A 260 27.66 -6.21 -17.80
C ASP A 260 27.35 -4.74 -18.13
N ALA A 261 28.35 -4.03 -18.66
CA ALA A 261 28.21 -2.62 -19.05
C ALA A 261 27.35 -2.44 -20.31
N ALA A 262 27.38 -3.39 -21.25
CA ALA A 262 26.60 -3.29 -22.48
C ALA A 262 25.10 -3.44 -22.18
N LEU A 263 24.74 -4.38 -21.30
CA LEU A 263 23.36 -4.53 -20.83
C LEU A 263 22.86 -3.27 -20.10
N ARG A 264 23.72 -2.65 -19.26
CA ARG A 264 23.35 -1.39 -18.57
C ARG A 264 23.15 -0.25 -19.56
N GLU A 265 24.00 -0.13 -20.56
CA GLU A 265 23.87 0.88 -21.61
C GLU A 265 22.61 0.67 -22.45
N GLU A 266 22.33 -0.57 -22.86
CA GLU A 266 21.09 -0.95 -23.56
C GLU A 266 19.85 -0.51 -22.79
N LEU A 267 19.73 -0.91 -21.52
CA LEU A 267 18.58 -0.57 -20.68
C LEU A 267 18.49 0.93 -20.40
N SER A 268 19.62 1.61 -20.24
CA SER A 268 19.66 3.07 -20.04
C SER A 268 19.15 3.80 -21.27
N ASN A 269 19.56 3.37 -22.47
CA ASN A 269 19.16 3.97 -23.73
C ASN A 269 17.69 3.67 -24.07
N GLU A 270 17.22 2.46 -23.80
CA GLU A 270 15.84 2.06 -24.09
C GLU A 270 14.83 2.70 -23.13
N TYR A 271 15.13 2.74 -21.83
CA TYR A 271 14.17 3.14 -20.80
C TYR A 271 14.50 4.45 -20.07
N GLY A 272 15.64 5.08 -20.35
CA GLY A 272 16.05 6.32 -19.67
C GLY A 272 16.23 6.13 -18.17
N ILE A 273 16.95 5.08 -17.77
CA ILE A 273 17.21 4.74 -16.36
C ILE A 273 18.64 5.07 -15.95
N THR A 274 18.83 5.45 -14.69
CA THR A 274 20.14 5.67 -14.07
C THR A 274 20.44 4.53 -13.10
N PHE A 275 21.50 3.77 -13.35
CA PHE A 275 21.93 2.69 -12.45
C PHE A 275 22.60 3.24 -11.19
N ARG A 276 22.24 2.69 -10.03
CA ARG A 276 22.80 3.00 -8.72
C ARG A 276 23.24 1.71 -8.04
N ALA A 277 24.55 1.47 -8.06
CA ALA A 277 25.16 0.36 -7.33
C ALA A 277 25.25 0.71 -5.84
N VAL A 278 24.88 -0.24 -4.98
CA VAL A 278 25.00 -0.11 -3.53
C VAL A 278 25.61 -1.36 -2.91
N ASP A 279 26.27 -1.20 -1.77
CA ASP A 279 26.78 -2.30 -0.98
C ASP A 279 25.75 -2.73 0.10
N GLY A 280 26.08 -3.73 0.91
CA GLY A 280 25.26 -4.22 2.01
C GLY A 280 24.42 -5.44 1.67
N ARG A 281 24.84 -6.25 0.68
CA ARG A 281 24.18 -7.51 0.39
C ARG A 281 24.34 -8.47 1.57
N ARG A 282 23.26 -9.13 1.97
CA ARG A 282 23.34 -10.12 3.05
C ARG A 282 23.89 -11.46 2.57
N PRO A 283 24.70 -12.15 3.39
CA PRO A 283 25.19 -13.50 3.08
C PRO A 283 24.07 -14.54 2.96
N ASN A 284 22.94 -14.35 3.65
CA ASN A 284 21.83 -15.31 3.71
C ASN A 284 20.94 -15.33 2.45
N GLY A 285 21.30 -14.59 1.39
CA GLY A 285 20.60 -14.58 0.10
C GLY A 285 19.24 -13.87 0.08
N LYS A 286 18.75 -13.39 1.24
CA LYS A 286 17.57 -12.54 1.35
C LYS A 286 18.00 -11.08 1.33
N SER A 287 17.61 -10.41 0.25
CA SER A 287 18.17 -9.13 -0.18
C SER A 287 17.14 -8.01 -0.18
N TRP A 288 16.20 -8.04 0.77
CA TRP A 288 15.13 -7.04 0.88
C TRP A 288 15.62 -5.71 1.46
N ASN A 289 16.71 -5.74 2.22
CA ASN A 289 17.28 -4.58 2.93
C ASN A 289 17.71 -3.43 2.02
N ILE A 290 17.99 -3.70 0.75
CA ILE A 290 18.40 -2.68 -0.21
C ILE A 290 17.31 -1.67 -0.54
N LYS A 291 16.02 -1.93 -0.29
CA LYS A 291 15.00 -0.87 -0.41
C LYS A 291 15.32 0.27 0.53
N ASN A 292 15.60 -0.07 1.79
CA ASN A 292 15.92 0.88 2.84
C ASN A 292 17.24 1.60 2.55
N ILE A 293 18.24 0.87 2.03
CA ILE A 293 19.51 1.46 1.56
C ILE A 293 19.25 2.43 0.39
N ALA A 294 18.45 2.02 -0.59
CA ALA A 294 18.10 2.83 -1.75
C ALA A 294 17.39 4.12 -1.36
N PHE A 295 16.45 4.08 -0.40
CA PHE A 295 15.70 5.27 0.01
C PHE A 295 16.64 6.30 0.65
N LEU A 296 17.58 5.84 1.48
CA LEU A 296 18.60 6.71 2.06
C LEU A 296 19.56 7.25 0.98
N ALA A 297 20.02 6.39 0.08
CA ALA A 297 21.01 6.71 -0.95
C ALA A 297 20.45 7.45 -2.17
N SER A 298 19.13 7.53 -2.34
CA SER A 298 18.51 8.20 -3.48
C SER A 298 18.79 9.69 -3.49
N ASN A 299 19.12 10.19 -4.68
CA ASN A 299 19.29 11.62 -4.93
C ASN A 299 17.94 12.34 -4.99
N PHE A 300 16.84 11.59 -5.10
CA PHE A 300 15.51 12.16 -5.04
C PHE A 300 15.16 12.59 -3.62
N THR A 301 14.61 13.81 -3.53
CA THR A 301 13.97 14.32 -2.33
C THR A 301 12.58 13.70 -2.17
N GLU A 302 11.84 13.58 -3.27
CA GLU A 302 10.53 12.96 -3.36
C GLU A 302 10.59 11.80 -4.35
N PHE A 303 10.14 10.61 -3.95
CA PHE A 303 10.16 9.46 -4.84
C PHE A 303 8.92 8.58 -4.71
N VAL A 304 8.57 7.94 -5.82
CA VAL A 304 7.73 6.75 -5.82
C VAL A 304 8.64 5.54 -5.92
N TYR A 305 8.56 4.66 -4.94
CA TYR A 305 9.24 3.38 -4.98
C TYR A 305 8.36 2.31 -5.64
N MET A 306 8.98 1.41 -6.42
CA MET A 306 8.34 0.19 -6.91
C MET A 306 9.29 -1.02 -6.89
N ASP A 307 8.75 -2.17 -6.49
CA ASP A 307 9.37 -3.48 -6.70
C ASP A 307 9.38 -3.87 -8.18
N SER A 308 10.34 -4.71 -8.59
CA SER A 308 10.48 -5.17 -9.97
C SER A 308 9.32 -6.05 -10.48
N ASP A 309 8.51 -6.59 -9.57
CA ASP A 309 7.30 -7.33 -9.89
C ASP A 309 6.02 -6.52 -9.63
N ASN A 310 6.15 -5.19 -9.57
CA ASN A 310 5.05 -4.27 -9.45
C ASN A 310 4.90 -3.45 -10.73
N LEU A 311 3.79 -3.66 -11.44
CA LEU A 311 3.52 -3.00 -12.72
C LEU A 311 2.76 -1.70 -12.47
N PRO A 312 3.23 -0.55 -12.97
CA PRO A 312 2.45 0.68 -12.92
C PRO A 312 1.27 0.59 -13.91
N LEU A 313 0.09 0.98 -13.43
CA LEU A 313 -1.16 1.10 -14.19
C LEU A 313 -1.64 2.56 -14.29
N SER A 314 -0.94 3.51 -13.68
CA SER A 314 -1.17 4.94 -13.86
C SER A 314 0.19 5.65 -13.79
N ASP A 315 0.30 6.84 -14.39
CA ASP A 315 1.53 7.63 -14.29
C ASP A 315 1.83 7.96 -12.82
N PRO A 316 2.96 7.51 -12.25
CA PRO A 316 3.28 7.74 -10.85
C PRO A 316 3.42 9.23 -10.49
N ALA A 317 3.64 10.11 -11.47
CA ALA A 317 3.72 11.55 -11.24
C ALA A 317 2.45 12.11 -10.59
N LEU A 318 1.29 11.53 -10.89
CA LEU A 318 -0.01 11.96 -10.36
C LEU A 318 -0.11 11.79 -8.84
N LEU A 319 0.70 10.90 -8.26
CA LEU A 319 0.65 10.59 -6.82
C LEU A 319 1.17 11.75 -5.96
N PHE A 320 2.10 12.56 -6.49
CA PHE A 320 2.67 13.71 -5.78
C PHE A 320 1.72 14.91 -5.64
N ASP A 321 0.62 14.91 -6.39
CA ASP A 321 -0.40 15.98 -6.32
C ASP A 321 -1.61 15.62 -5.46
N SER A 322 -1.63 14.38 -4.95
CA SER A 322 -2.72 13.85 -4.13
C SER A 322 -2.84 14.51 -2.76
N ILE A 323 -4.04 14.46 -2.20
CA ILE A 323 -4.34 15.03 -0.88
C ILE A 323 -3.70 14.19 0.24
N GLU A 324 -3.55 12.87 0.05
CA GLU A 324 -2.91 11.98 1.00
C GLU A 324 -1.42 12.32 1.07
N TYR A 325 -0.74 12.40 -0.08
CA TYR A 325 0.67 12.74 -0.12
C TYR A 325 0.99 14.09 0.54
N GLN A 326 0.17 15.11 0.32
CA GLN A 326 0.44 16.46 0.83
C GLN A 326 0.33 16.61 2.35
N GLN A 327 -0.27 15.65 3.06
CA GLN A 327 -0.45 15.75 4.51
C GLN A 327 0.83 15.45 5.29
N SER A 328 1.55 14.40 4.90
CA SER A 328 2.77 13.95 5.62
C SER A 328 3.98 13.77 4.72
N GLY A 329 3.80 13.83 3.39
CA GLY A 329 4.83 13.45 2.43
C GLY A 329 5.07 11.94 2.37
N SER A 330 4.23 11.10 2.97
CA SER A 330 4.40 9.65 2.99
C SER A 330 3.06 8.94 2.82
N VAL A 331 2.96 8.07 1.82
CA VAL A 331 1.75 7.28 1.56
C VAL A 331 2.11 5.80 1.41
N PHE A 332 1.44 4.97 2.19
CA PHE A 332 1.56 3.52 2.15
C PHE A 332 0.24 2.88 1.76
N TRP A 333 0.30 1.72 1.13
CA TRP A 333 -0.89 0.96 0.77
C TRP A 333 -1.11 -0.23 1.72
N PRO A 334 -2.35 -0.73 1.85
CA PRO A 334 -2.61 -1.90 2.68
C PRO A 334 -1.99 -3.19 2.12
N ASP A 335 -1.42 -4.00 3.01
CA ASP A 335 -1.02 -5.39 2.76
C ASP A 335 -2.19 -6.36 3.07
N LEU A 336 -2.02 -7.63 2.66
CA LEU A 336 -2.98 -8.73 2.74
C LEU A 336 -3.53 -9.01 4.14
N ASN A 337 -2.82 -8.63 5.20
CA ASN A 337 -3.14 -9.00 6.58
C ASN A 337 -3.37 -7.77 7.46
N LYS A 338 -3.99 -8.02 8.62
CA LYS A 338 -4.02 -7.08 9.75
C LYS A 338 -2.96 -7.47 10.78
N ASP A 339 -2.59 -6.52 11.63
CA ASP A 339 -1.65 -6.75 12.74
C ASP A 339 -2.16 -7.83 13.70
N HIS A 340 -1.29 -8.73 14.16
CA HIS A 340 -1.64 -9.65 15.23
C HIS A 340 -1.56 -8.91 16.59
N PRO A 341 -2.61 -8.90 17.45
CA PRO A 341 -2.61 -8.17 18.72
C PRO A 341 -1.47 -8.55 19.66
N ASP A 342 -1.06 -9.82 19.65
CA ASP A 342 0.03 -10.31 20.51
C ASP A 342 1.43 -10.02 19.93
N ASN A 343 1.53 -9.41 18.75
CA ASN A 343 2.82 -9.03 18.19
C ASN A 343 3.52 -8.03 19.13
N ALA A 344 4.73 -8.37 19.55
CA ALA A 344 5.46 -7.58 20.54
C ALA A 344 5.88 -6.19 20.03
N ILE A 345 5.78 -5.93 18.72
CA ILE A 345 6.05 -4.61 18.15
C ILE A 345 5.25 -3.50 18.84
N PHE A 346 4.00 -3.76 19.23
CA PHE A 346 3.16 -2.80 19.96
C PHE A 346 3.79 -2.38 21.29
N ARG A 347 4.34 -3.34 22.06
CA ARG A 347 5.09 -3.03 23.29
C ARG A 347 6.36 -2.26 23.00
N ILE A 348 7.09 -2.62 21.95
CA ILE A 348 8.34 -1.95 21.59
C ILE A 348 8.07 -0.48 21.26
N LEU A 349 7.04 -0.22 20.46
CA LEU A 349 6.63 1.12 20.04
C LEU A 349 5.86 1.90 21.11
N GLY A 350 5.45 1.24 22.21
CA GLY A 350 4.67 1.87 23.28
C GLY A 350 3.26 2.25 22.83
N ARG A 351 2.67 1.46 21.93
CA ARG A 351 1.35 1.70 21.35
C ARG A 351 0.44 0.50 21.59
N ASP A 352 -0.85 0.77 21.74
CA ASP A 352 -1.84 -0.30 21.67
C ASP A 352 -2.05 -0.77 20.23
N CYS A 353 -2.44 -2.04 20.08
CA CYS A 353 -2.95 -2.52 18.81
C CYS A 353 -4.23 -1.77 18.44
N SER A 354 -4.37 -1.43 17.16
CA SER A 354 -5.51 -0.72 16.60
C SER A 354 -5.85 -1.28 15.22
N ASP A 355 -7.13 -1.23 14.85
CA ASP A 355 -7.59 -1.57 13.50
C ASP A 355 -7.62 -0.38 12.52
N GLU A 356 -7.31 0.82 13.03
CA GLU A 356 -7.25 2.08 12.27
C GLU A 356 -6.32 2.02 11.06
N HIS A 357 -5.15 1.40 11.24
CA HIS A 357 -4.14 1.31 10.19
C HIS A 357 -3.94 -0.13 9.75
N TRP A 358 -3.82 -0.31 8.44
CA TRP A 358 -3.37 -1.53 7.81
C TRP A 358 -1.83 -1.59 7.82
N PRO A 359 -1.25 -2.79 7.97
CA PRO A 359 0.15 -3.02 7.63
C PRO A 359 0.46 -2.51 6.23
N ALA A 360 1.64 -1.91 6.08
CA ALA A 360 2.07 -1.30 4.83
C ALA A 360 2.57 -2.37 3.84
N GLU A 361 2.11 -2.31 2.59
CA GLU A 361 2.66 -3.09 1.50
C GLU A 361 3.82 -2.33 0.85
N ALA A 362 5.05 -2.77 1.15
CA ALA A 362 6.28 -2.10 0.68
C ALA A 362 6.66 -2.42 -0.79
N GLY A 363 5.77 -3.07 -1.55
CA GLY A 363 5.91 -3.21 -3.00
C GLY A 363 5.88 -1.87 -3.74
N GLN A 364 5.25 -0.86 -3.14
CA GLN A 364 5.23 0.51 -3.62
C GLN A 364 4.97 1.49 -2.50
N ILE A 365 5.67 2.62 -2.52
CA ILE A 365 5.61 3.65 -1.48
C ILE A 365 5.78 5.01 -2.16
N VAL A 366 5.05 6.03 -1.70
CA VAL A 366 5.34 7.44 -2.06
C VAL A 366 5.97 8.10 -0.84
N PHE A 367 7.10 8.78 -1.02
CA PHE A 367 7.86 9.33 0.08
C PHE A 367 8.53 10.66 -0.26
N ASP A 368 8.49 11.62 0.65
CA ASP A 368 9.22 12.88 0.65
C ASP A 368 10.10 12.93 1.90
N LYS A 369 11.41 13.02 1.70
CA LYS A 369 12.37 13.14 2.80
C LYS A 369 12.18 14.42 3.61
N ARG A 370 11.57 15.47 3.04
CA ARG A 370 11.21 16.73 3.70
C ARG A 370 9.89 16.67 4.45
N GLY A 371 9.07 15.65 4.22
CA GLY A 371 7.78 15.53 4.89
C GLY A 371 7.94 15.54 6.40
N ASN A 372 6.88 15.93 7.11
CA ASN A 372 6.91 16.13 8.56
C ASN A 372 8.05 17.07 9.02
N ASN A 373 8.19 18.23 8.38
CA ASN A 373 9.23 19.23 8.68
C ASN A 373 10.66 18.67 8.61
N GLY A 374 10.92 17.75 7.68
CA GLY A 374 12.20 17.09 7.47
C GLY A 374 12.40 15.81 8.28
N LEU A 375 11.47 15.45 9.18
CA LEU A 375 11.60 14.28 10.04
C LEU A 375 11.31 12.94 9.33
N ASN A 376 10.75 12.97 8.12
CA ASN A 376 10.66 11.77 7.29
C ASN A 376 12.03 11.15 6.98
N LEU A 377 13.11 11.93 6.98
CA LEU A 377 14.46 11.37 6.86
C LEU A 377 14.81 10.43 8.04
N ALA A 378 14.41 10.78 9.27
CA ALA A 378 14.61 9.92 10.43
C ALA A 378 13.82 8.59 10.33
N VAL A 379 12.63 8.61 9.70
CA VAL A 379 11.85 7.40 9.41
C VAL A 379 12.64 6.44 8.54
N LEU A 380 13.34 6.94 7.50
CA LEU A 380 14.18 6.12 6.63
C LEU A 380 15.38 5.52 7.38
N HIS A 381 16.04 6.32 8.21
CA HIS A 381 17.15 5.85 9.04
C HIS A 381 16.70 4.73 9.99
N LEU A 382 15.62 4.94 10.73
CA LEU A 382 15.12 3.95 11.66
C LEU A 382 14.62 2.69 10.95
N SER A 383 13.97 2.83 9.80
CA SER A 383 13.52 1.71 8.98
C SER A 383 14.72 0.87 8.49
N ASN A 384 15.79 1.53 8.03
CA ASN A 384 17.04 0.86 7.66
C ASN A 384 17.72 0.16 8.85
N HIS A 385 17.70 0.77 10.04
CA HIS A 385 18.17 0.13 11.28
C HIS A 385 17.35 -1.11 11.63
N MET A 386 16.02 -1.03 11.55
CA MET A 386 15.15 -2.17 11.82
C MET A 386 15.47 -3.33 10.89
N MET A 387 15.66 -3.03 9.60
CA MET A 387 16.11 -4.03 8.65
C MET A 387 17.45 -4.60 9.04
N ALA A 388 18.48 -3.77 9.26
CA ALA A 388 19.83 -4.20 9.60
C ALA A 388 19.92 -5.12 10.83
N ASN A 389 18.97 -5.03 11.77
CA ASN A 389 18.94 -5.81 13.00
C ASN A 389 17.89 -6.93 12.95
N GLU A 390 18.07 -7.88 12.03
CA GLU A 390 17.14 -9.01 11.82
C GLU A 390 16.93 -9.88 13.08
N GLU A 391 17.96 -10.06 13.91
CA GLU A 391 17.83 -10.77 15.19
C GLU A 391 16.77 -10.14 16.10
N MET A 392 16.64 -8.82 16.04
CA MET A 392 15.72 -8.06 16.88
C MET A 392 14.34 -7.87 16.26
N TYR A 393 14.26 -7.66 14.94
CA TYR A 393 13.01 -7.30 14.26
C TYR A 393 12.46 -8.36 13.32
N GLY A 394 13.27 -9.32 12.88
CA GLY A 394 12.91 -10.30 11.84
C GLY A 394 11.82 -11.29 12.23
N PHE A 395 11.54 -11.44 13.52
CA PHE A 395 10.40 -12.23 14.01
C PHE A 395 9.15 -11.37 14.30
N LEU A 396 9.24 -10.05 14.18
CA LEU A 396 8.12 -9.11 14.37
C LEU A 396 7.45 -8.71 13.06
N SER A 397 8.20 -8.70 11.95
CA SER A 397 7.69 -8.40 10.61
C SER A 397 8.39 -9.25 9.55
N TYR A 398 7.69 -9.51 8.44
CA TYR A 398 8.24 -10.21 7.29
C TYR A 398 9.07 -9.26 6.41
N GLY A 399 10.35 -9.13 6.74
CA GLY A 399 11.27 -8.29 5.97
C GLY A 399 10.93 -6.81 6.07
N ASP A 400 10.99 -6.12 4.93
CA ASP A 400 10.84 -4.66 4.81
C ASP A 400 9.41 -4.15 5.00
N LYS A 401 8.40 -4.99 4.72
CA LYS A 401 6.98 -4.63 4.55
C LYS A 401 6.52 -3.49 5.45
N ASP A 402 6.71 -3.64 6.75
CA ASP A 402 6.09 -2.72 7.71
C ASP A 402 7.07 -1.85 8.50
N THR A 403 8.36 -1.92 8.16
CA THR A 403 9.43 -1.19 8.87
C THR A 403 9.27 0.33 8.80
N PHE A 404 8.75 0.85 7.68
CA PHE A 404 8.46 2.29 7.51
C PHE A 404 7.29 2.77 8.39
N ARG A 405 6.24 1.95 8.51
CA ARG A 405 5.10 2.22 9.39
C ARG A 405 5.52 2.20 10.85
N PHE A 406 6.26 1.18 11.28
CA PHE A 406 6.80 1.08 12.63
C PHE A 406 7.75 2.24 12.97
N SER A 407 8.56 2.67 12.01
CA SER A 407 9.45 3.81 12.21
C SER A 407 8.67 5.11 12.39
N SER A 408 7.61 5.32 11.60
CA SER A 408 6.72 6.48 11.77
C SER A 408 6.04 6.46 13.15
N TYR A 409 5.56 5.28 13.59
CA TYR A 409 5.03 5.10 14.94
C TYR A 409 6.03 5.38 16.05
N ALA A 410 7.25 4.86 15.94
CA ALA A 410 8.31 5.04 16.95
C ALA A 410 8.68 6.51 17.13
N LEU A 411 8.60 7.29 16.04
CA LEU A 411 8.92 8.72 16.02
C LEU A 411 7.70 9.61 16.30
N GLY A 412 6.51 9.03 16.48
CA GLY A 412 5.27 9.79 16.67
C GLY A 412 4.85 10.62 15.45
N LEU A 413 5.29 10.24 14.25
CA LEU A 413 5.06 10.99 13.02
C LEU A 413 3.85 10.45 12.25
N PRO A 414 3.01 11.33 11.68
CA PRO A 414 1.93 10.89 10.82
C PRO A 414 2.46 10.38 9.48
N TYR A 415 1.75 9.40 8.93
CA TYR A 415 1.84 8.97 7.53
C TYR A 415 0.42 8.76 7.02
N GLN A 416 0.23 8.71 5.70
CA GLN A 416 -1.08 8.44 5.12
C GLN A 416 -1.18 7.02 4.58
N GLN A 417 -2.39 6.46 4.64
CA GLN A 417 -2.74 5.26 3.90
C GLN A 417 -3.39 5.64 2.58
N ALA A 418 -3.22 4.82 1.55
CA ALA A 418 -4.04 4.91 0.37
C ALA A 418 -5.53 4.80 0.75
N PRO A 419 -6.42 5.57 0.11
CA PRO A 419 -7.80 5.74 0.58
C PRO A 419 -8.67 4.48 0.40
N LYS A 420 -8.16 3.48 -0.31
CA LYS A 420 -8.89 2.27 -0.71
C LYS A 420 -8.13 0.99 -0.34
N MET A 421 -8.90 -0.02 0.06
CA MET A 421 -8.43 -1.39 0.20
C MET A 421 -8.06 -1.96 -1.17
N PHE A 422 -7.01 -2.78 -1.26
CA PHE A 422 -6.61 -3.42 -2.52
C PHE A 422 -7.72 -4.34 -3.07
N ALA A 423 -7.64 -4.65 -4.37
CA ALA A 423 -8.42 -5.71 -5.00
C ALA A 423 -7.54 -6.95 -5.27
N SER A 424 -8.13 -8.14 -5.16
CA SER A 424 -7.46 -9.36 -5.61
C SER A 424 -7.58 -9.46 -7.12
N ALA A 425 -6.46 -9.60 -7.82
CA ALA A 425 -6.38 -9.67 -9.27
C ALA A 425 -5.99 -11.07 -9.73
N GLY A 426 -6.75 -11.58 -10.70
CA GLY A 426 -6.65 -12.96 -11.13
C GLY A 426 -7.67 -13.33 -12.19
N GLY A 427 -8.03 -14.60 -12.18
CA GLY A 427 -9.10 -15.10 -13.04
C GLY A 427 -9.55 -16.49 -12.65
N TYR A 428 -10.54 -16.96 -13.38
CA TYR A 428 -11.04 -18.33 -13.33
C TYR A 428 -9.93 -19.33 -13.67
N GLN A 429 -9.78 -20.43 -12.92
CA GLN A 429 -8.71 -21.40 -13.18
C GLN A 429 -9.19 -22.52 -14.12
N THR A 430 -8.24 -23.29 -14.65
CA THR A 430 -8.53 -24.65 -15.11
C THR A 430 -8.21 -25.67 -14.02
N GLU A 431 -9.19 -26.50 -13.66
CA GLU A 431 -9.03 -27.65 -12.76
C GLU A 431 -9.23 -28.92 -13.58
N GLY A 432 -8.27 -29.86 -13.55
CA GLY A 432 -8.36 -31.11 -14.32
C GLY A 432 -8.38 -30.96 -15.85
N GLY A 433 -8.05 -29.77 -16.38
CA GLY A 433 -8.15 -29.46 -17.82
C GLY A 433 -9.44 -28.74 -18.22
N GLU A 434 -10.38 -28.56 -17.29
CA GLU A 434 -11.65 -27.87 -17.53
C GLU A 434 -11.69 -26.51 -16.83
N SER A 435 -12.41 -25.54 -17.41
CA SER A 435 -12.53 -24.21 -16.80
C SER A 435 -13.46 -24.26 -15.57
N SER A 436 -12.94 -23.84 -14.42
CA SER A 436 -13.68 -23.70 -13.16
C SER A 436 -14.13 -22.25 -12.99
N LEU A 437 -15.32 -22.04 -12.43
CA LEU A 437 -15.79 -20.71 -12.01
C LEU A 437 -15.18 -20.26 -10.67
N ASN A 438 -14.26 -21.02 -10.11
CA ASN A 438 -13.52 -20.60 -8.92
C ASN A 438 -12.52 -19.50 -9.29
N PHE A 439 -12.69 -18.34 -8.68
CA PHE A 439 -11.73 -17.24 -8.83
C PHE A 439 -10.42 -17.59 -8.12
N CYS A 440 -9.29 -17.37 -8.78
CA CYS A 440 -7.98 -17.40 -8.17
C CYS A 440 -7.27 -16.07 -8.37
N GLY A 441 -7.11 -15.33 -7.28
CA GLY A 441 -6.22 -14.18 -7.23
C GLY A 441 -4.78 -14.60 -6.99
N HIS A 442 -3.88 -13.95 -7.71
CA HIS A 442 -2.43 -14.16 -7.57
C HIS A 442 -1.64 -12.83 -7.50
N SER A 443 -2.33 -11.72 -7.71
CA SER A 443 -1.76 -10.38 -7.74
C SER A 443 -2.67 -9.39 -7.02
N LEU A 444 -2.14 -8.25 -6.62
CA LEU A 444 -2.87 -7.19 -5.93
C LEU A 444 -3.03 -6.00 -6.87
N VAL A 445 -4.26 -5.54 -7.06
CA VAL A 445 -4.48 -4.19 -7.60
C VAL A 445 -4.53 -3.20 -6.45
N GLN A 446 -3.65 -2.23 -6.55
CA GLN A 446 -3.42 -1.14 -5.63
C GLN A 446 -3.98 0.13 -6.28
N TRP A 447 -4.95 0.78 -5.63
CA TRP A 447 -5.63 1.95 -6.21
C TRP A 447 -4.76 3.20 -6.15
N GLY A 448 -5.04 4.16 -7.02
CA GLY A 448 -4.46 5.49 -6.97
C GLY A 448 -4.89 6.28 -5.74
N LEU A 449 -4.45 7.53 -5.71
CA LEU A 449 -4.74 8.47 -4.62
C LEU A 449 -5.79 9.50 -5.06
N THR A 450 -6.21 10.34 -4.12
CA THR A 450 -7.27 11.32 -4.38
C THR A 450 -6.66 12.63 -4.89
N PRO A 451 -6.93 13.05 -6.14
CA PRO A 451 -6.46 14.34 -6.65
C PRO A 451 -7.20 15.47 -5.96
N LYS A 452 -6.59 16.66 -5.90
CA LYS A 452 -7.22 17.87 -5.33
C LYS A 452 -8.61 18.17 -5.90
N SER A 453 -8.81 17.91 -7.19
CA SER A 453 -10.10 18.13 -7.88
C SER A 453 -11.23 17.27 -7.33
N ALA A 454 -10.91 16.15 -6.67
CA ALA A 454 -11.87 15.20 -6.12
C ALA A 454 -11.93 15.20 -4.59
N LEU A 455 -11.27 16.16 -3.90
CA LEU A 455 -11.20 16.21 -2.43
C LEU A 455 -12.56 16.16 -1.74
N HIS A 456 -13.61 16.70 -2.37
CA HIS A 456 -14.97 16.76 -1.83
C HIS A 456 -15.97 15.91 -2.63
N ASP A 457 -15.48 15.04 -3.51
CA ASP A 457 -16.33 14.14 -4.28
C ASP A 457 -16.43 12.77 -3.58
N PRO A 458 -17.53 12.47 -2.89
CA PRO A 458 -17.69 11.19 -2.21
C PRO A 458 -17.89 10.01 -3.18
N THR A 459 -18.12 10.28 -4.46
CA THR A 459 -18.29 9.26 -5.51
C THR A 459 -16.99 8.92 -6.21
N TYR A 460 -15.93 9.70 -5.99
CA TYR A 460 -14.63 9.46 -6.59
C TYR A 460 -14.05 8.13 -6.11
N HIS A 461 -13.72 7.28 -7.08
CA HIS A 461 -12.96 6.07 -6.87
C HIS A 461 -11.65 6.19 -7.64
N PRO A 462 -10.48 6.13 -6.97
CA PRO A 462 -9.22 6.20 -7.67
C PRO A 462 -9.09 5.07 -8.71
N PRO A 463 -8.51 5.34 -9.90
CA PRO A 463 -8.21 4.28 -10.87
C PRO A 463 -7.11 3.35 -10.34
N PRO A 464 -6.93 2.13 -10.89
CA PRO A 464 -5.79 1.29 -10.56
C PRO A 464 -4.46 2.01 -10.80
N ALA A 465 -3.59 2.06 -9.78
CA ALA A 465 -2.26 2.65 -9.89
C ALA A 465 -1.17 1.59 -10.03
N PHE A 466 -1.30 0.45 -9.37
CA PHE A 466 -0.31 -0.62 -9.45
C PHE A 466 -0.94 -2.01 -9.49
N LEU A 467 -0.24 -2.94 -10.14
CA LEU A 467 -0.52 -4.37 -10.15
C LEU A 467 0.69 -5.12 -9.61
N HIS A 468 0.64 -5.52 -8.35
CA HIS A 468 1.74 -6.20 -7.67
C HIS A 468 1.59 -7.72 -7.78
N MET A 469 2.53 -8.37 -8.48
CA MET A 469 2.51 -9.80 -8.83
C MET A 469 3.08 -10.70 -7.71
N ILE A 470 2.62 -10.47 -6.49
CA ILE A 470 3.21 -10.98 -5.24
C ILE A 470 3.31 -12.51 -5.16
N LEU A 471 2.30 -13.27 -5.62
CA LEU A 471 2.34 -14.74 -5.62
C LEU A 471 2.77 -15.31 -6.96
N THR A 472 2.37 -14.65 -8.03
CA THR A 472 2.58 -15.14 -9.40
C THR A 472 4.06 -15.37 -9.69
N LYS A 473 4.96 -14.57 -9.09
CA LYS A 473 6.42 -14.73 -9.26
C LYS A 473 6.98 -16.05 -8.73
N HIS A 474 6.28 -16.71 -7.81
CA HIS A 474 6.68 -17.97 -7.19
C HIS A 474 5.95 -19.18 -7.77
N ARG A 475 4.99 -18.98 -8.69
CA ARG A 475 4.17 -20.07 -9.23
C ARG A 475 4.90 -20.83 -10.33
N ARG A 476 4.99 -22.15 -10.15
CA ARG A 476 5.48 -23.11 -11.15
C ARG A 476 4.37 -23.84 -11.91
N ALA A 477 3.15 -23.83 -11.36
CA ALA A 477 1.97 -24.39 -12.02
C ALA A 477 1.63 -23.60 -13.30
N PRO A 478 1.04 -24.25 -14.33
CA PRO A 478 0.69 -23.59 -15.57
C PRO A 478 -0.24 -22.41 -15.31
N LEU A 479 0.19 -21.23 -15.76
CA LEU A 479 -0.58 -20.00 -15.74
C LEU A 479 -1.21 -19.82 -17.11
N GLN A 480 -2.47 -19.39 -17.14
CA GLN A 480 -3.22 -19.11 -18.35
C GLN A 480 -3.10 -17.61 -18.66
N PRO A 481 -2.35 -17.19 -19.70
CA PRO A 481 -2.13 -15.77 -19.97
C PRO A 481 -3.41 -14.95 -20.10
N GLU A 482 -4.43 -15.53 -20.74
CA GLU A 482 -5.73 -14.92 -21.00
C GLU A 482 -6.57 -14.72 -19.73
N LYS A 483 -6.26 -15.45 -18.66
CA LYS A 483 -6.98 -15.38 -17.38
C LYS A 483 -6.20 -14.68 -16.29
N LEU A 484 -4.88 -14.57 -16.43
CA LEU A 484 -3.97 -14.06 -15.40
C LEU A 484 -4.46 -12.72 -14.84
N PHE A 485 -4.64 -11.69 -15.67
CA PHE A 485 -5.10 -10.39 -15.17
C PHE A 485 -6.51 -10.04 -15.64
N SER A 486 -7.36 -11.06 -15.82
CA SER A 486 -8.67 -10.91 -16.48
C SER A 486 -9.73 -10.27 -15.58
N HIS A 487 -9.72 -10.57 -14.29
CA HIS A 487 -10.76 -10.18 -13.34
C HIS A 487 -10.16 -9.61 -12.06
N LEU A 488 -10.96 -8.79 -11.40
CA LEU A 488 -10.74 -8.27 -10.06
C LEU A 488 -11.86 -8.72 -9.14
N LEU A 489 -11.50 -9.13 -7.92
CA LEU A 489 -12.45 -9.39 -6.85
C LEU A 489 -12.14 -8.43 -5.69
N ARG A 490 -13.11 -7.61 -5.30
CA ARG A 490 -12.96 -6.59 -4.26
C ARG A 490 -14.21 -6.44 -3.38
N PRO A 491 -14.09 -5.87 -2.17
CA PRO A 491 -15.22 -5.38 -1.41
C PRO A 491 -15.99 -4.32 -2.20
N ARG A 492 -17.33 -4.34 -2.14
CA ARG A 492 -18.18 -3.32 -2.76
C ARG A 492 -17.93 -1.95 -2.12
N LEU A 493 -17.81 -1.93 -0.80
CA LEU A 493 -17.40 -0.78 0.00
C LEU A 493 -15.96 -1.02 0.46
N ASP A 494 -15.04 -0.35 -0.22
CA ASP A 494 -13.59 -0.57 -0.13
C ASP A 494 -12.83 0.65 0.38
N GLY A 495 -13.51 1.62 0.99
CA GLY A 495 -12.83 2.69 1.70
C GLY A 495 -11.96 2.10 2.81
N ILE A 496 -10.71 2.55 2.91
CA ILE A 496 -9.73 1.93 3.83
C ILE A 496 -10.17 1.97 5.30
N ASN A 497 -10.99 2.97 5.65
CA ASN A 497 -11.57 3.20 6.97
C ASN A 497 -13.02 2.69 7.10
N ASP A 498 -13.52 1.89 6.15
CA ASP A 498 -14.87 1.32 6.25
C ASP A 498 -14.88 0.17 7.26
N ASP A 499 -15.56 0.38 8.39
CA ASP A 499 -15.66 -0.59 9.49
C ASP A 499 -16.26 -1.94 9.03
N ARG A 500 -17.02 -1.98 7.92
CA ARG A 500 -17.61 -3.20 7.38
C ARG A 500 -16.60 -4.06 6.61
N LEU A 501 -15.37 -3.58 6.37
CA LEU A 501 -14.28 -4.41 5.83
C LEU A 501 -13.95 -5.61 6.72
N VAL A 502 -14.35 -5.56 7.99
CA VAL A 502 -14.36 -6.70 8.92
C VAL A 502 -15.04 -7.95 8.36
N ARG A 503 -16.04 -7.76 7.50
CA ARG A 503 -16.81 -8.85 6.88
C ARG A 503 -16.11 -9.40 5.65
N THR A 504 -15.17 -8.68 5.05
CA THR A 504 -14.46 -9.09 3.83
C THR A 504 -13.02 -9.43 4.16
N TYR A 505 -12.74 -10.72 4.33
CA TYR A 505 -11.40 -11.21 4.67
C TYR A 505 -10.78 -11.91 3.48
N TYR A 506 -9.45 -12.08 3.49
CA TYR A 506 -8.79 -12.89 2.48
C TYR A 506 -8.78 -14.37 2.92
N GLU A 507 -8.98 -15.25 1.97
CA GLU A 507 -8.86 -16.71 2.14
C GLU A 507 -7.79 -17.25 1.18
N TRP A 508 -6.90 -18.10 1.69
CA TRP A 508 -5.91 -18.82 0.88
C TRP A 508 -6.53 -20.09 0.33
N THR A 509 -6.50 -20.26 -1.00
CA THR A 509 -6.90 -21.51 -1.67
C THR A 509 -5.68 -22.09 -2.39
N GLY A 510 -4.78 -22.70 -1.62
CA GLY A 510 -3.51 -23.21 -2.13
C GLY A 510 -2.59 -22.09 -2.62
N ALA A 511 -2.30 -22.05 -3.92
CA ALA A 511 -1.43 -21.03 -4.54
C ALA A 511 -2.18 -19.76 -5.00
N CYS A 512 -3.36 -19.52 -4.42
CA CYS A 512 -4.28 -18.44 -4.76
C CYS A 512 -4.80 -17.79 -3.49
N PHE A 513 -5.26 -16.55 -3.61
CA PHE A 513 -6.07 -15.91 -2.59
C PHE A 513 -7.31 -15.28 -3.21
N ALA A 514 -8.39 -15.22 -2.45
CA ALA A 514 -9.60 -14.52 -2.82
C ALA A 514 -10.11 -13.72 -1.62
N ILE A 515 -10.77 -12.60 -1.88
CA ILE A 515 -11.51 -11.88 -0.84
C ILE A 515 -12.87 -12.53 -0.72
N THR A 516 -13.25 -12.94 0.48
CA THR A 516 -14.51 -13.63 0.78
C THR A 516 -15.34 -12.83 1.76
N LEU A 517 -16.67 -12.94 1.67
CA LEU A 517 -17.62 -12.24 2.52
C LEU A 517 -18.12 -13.16 3.64
N LYS A 518 -17.90 -12.78 4.90
CA LYS A 518 -18.56 -13.38 6.05
C LYS A 518 -19.97 -12.83 6.20
N GLY A 519 -20.92 -13.74 6.31
CA GLY A 519 -22.31 -13.42 6.62
C GLY A 519 -23.10 -12.87 5.43
N PRO A 520 -24.26 -12.25 5.70
CA PRO A 520 -25.30 -11.89 4.72
C PRO A 520 -24.91 -10.75 3.76
N ASP A 521 -25.14 -10.85 2.45
CA ASP A 521 -24.80 -9.74 1.52
C ASP A 521 -25.52 -8.43 1.87
N GLY A 522 -24.90 -7.28 1.67
CA GLY A 522 -25.50 -5.97 1.94
C GLY A 522 -26.32 -5.37 0.80
N ALA A 523 -26.38 -6.02 -0.36
CA ALA A 523 -27.09 -5.52 -1.54
C ALA A 523 -28.61 -5.59 -1.36
N ARG A 524 -29.28 -4.48 -1.71
CA ARG A 524 -30.74 -4.39 -1.64
C ARG A 524 -31.40 -5.46 -2.51
N GLY A 525 -32.37 -6.18 -1.94
CA GLY A 525 -33.21 -7.13 -2.67
C GLY A 525 -32.70 -8.56 -2.75
N LEU A 526 -31.59 -8.90 -2.10
CA LEU A 526 -31.17 -10.30 -1.95
C LEU A 526 -31.81 -10.95 -0.72
N ASP A 527 -32.18 -12.23 -0.82
CA ASP A 527 -32.91 -12.97 0.22
C ASP A 527 -32.17 -13.03 1.57
N ASN A 528 -30.84 -13.09 1.54
CA ASN A 528 -29.99 -13.09 2.74
C ASN A 528 -29.31 -11.72 2.91
N SER A 529 -30.05 -10.63 2.69
CA SER A 529 -29.49 -9.29 2.81
C SER A 529 -29.74 -8.60 4.15
N VAL A 530 -28.72 -7.90 4.64
CA VAL A 530 -28.83 -6.98 5.78
C VAL A 530 -28.93 -5.51 5.36
N GLY A 531 -28.90 -5.20 4.07
CA GLY A 531 -29.10 -3.84 3.55
C GLY A 531 -28.01 -2.82 3.93
N ASP A 532 -26.86 -3.27 4.45
CA ASP A 532 -25.74 -2.42 4.85
C ASP A 532 -24.82 -2.01 3.69
N GLY A 533 -25.15 -2.41 2.46
CA GLY A 533 -24.39 -2.14 1.24
C GLY A 533 -23.10 -2.94 1.09
N GLN A 534 -22.59 -3.59 2.13
CA GLN A 534 -21.32 -4.33 2.05
C GLN A 534 -21.48 -5.60 1.21
N GLY A 535 -20.42 -6.03 0.54
CA GLY A 535 -20.47 -7.27 -0.24
C GLY A 535 -19.21 -7.41 -1.06
N LEU A 536 -19.22 -8.35 -2.01
CA LEU A 536 -18.15 -8.48 -2.98
C LEU A 536 -18.65 -8.12 -4.36
N VAL A 537 -17.74 -7.61 -5.18
CA VAL A 537 -17.97 -7.39 -6.60
C VAL A 537 -16.82 -7.98 -7.38
N MET A 538 -17.16 -8.80 -8.37
CA MET A 538 -16.23 -9.25 -9.39
C MET A 538 -16.40 -8.36 -10.61
N GLN A 539 -15.30 -7.88 -11.18
CA GLN A 539 -15.29 -7.00 -12.35
C GLN A 539 -14.26 -7.50 -13.35
N GLU A 540 -14.52 -7.30 -14.64
CA GLU A 540 -13.51 -7.49 -15.66
C GLU A 540 -12.46 -6.38 -15.55
N MET A 541 -11.18 -6.74 -15.56
CA MET A 541 -10.07 -5.77 -15.52
C MET A 541 -10.14 -4.82 -16.72
N LYS A 542 -10.61 -5.30 -17.87
CA LYS A 542 -10.84 -4.50 -19.08
C LYS A 542 -11.74 -3.30 -18.80
N ASP A 543 -12.84 -3.51 -18.11
CA ASP A 543 -13.81 -2.45 -17.79
C ASP A 543 -13.24 -1.46 -16.77
N VAL A 544 -12.47 -1.98 -15.80
CA VAL A 544 -11.82 -1.15 -14.78
C VAL A 544 -10.72 -0.26 -15.36
N LEU A 545 -10.01 -0.72 -16.40
CA LEU A 545 -9.03 0.08 -17.13
C LEU A 545 -9.64 0.93 -18.26
N GLY A 546 -10.96 0.87 -18.46
CA GLY A 546 -11.68 1.66 -19.48
C GLY A 546 -11.58 1.14 -20.92
N GLY A 547 -11.03 -0.07 -21.12
CA GLY A 547 -10.76 -0.65 -22.44
C GLY A 547 -9.71 0.11 -23.27
N GLY A 548 -9.17 -0.53 -24.31
CA GLY A 548 -8.22 0.10 -25.25
C GLY A 548 -6.74 -0.25 -24.99
N LYS A 549 -5.83 0.64 -25.39
CA LYS A 549 -4.38 0.35 -25.50
C LYS A 549 -3.79 -0.20 -24.21
N GLN A 550 -4.10 0.39 -23.05
CA GLN A 550 -3.53 -0.06 -21.78
C GLN A 550 -3.95 -1.50 -21.43
N TRP A 551 -5.19 -1.87 -21.71
CA TRP A 551 -5.69 -3.23 -21.53
C TRP A 551 -5.00 -4.21 -22.49
N GLU A 552 -4.86 -3.83 -23.76
CA GLU A 552 -4.15 -4.65 -24.77
C GLU A 552 -2.70 -4.92 -24.36
N GLU A 553 -2.00 -3.89 -23.88
CA GLU A 553 -0.64 -4.00 -23.37
C GLU A 553 -0.56 -4.87 -22.11
N LEU A 554 -1.52 -4.74 -21.18
CA LEU A 554 -1.57 -5.61 -20.00
C LEU A 554 -1.72 -7.09 -20.39
N MET A 555 -2.49 -7.38 -21.45
CA MET A 555 -2.63 -8.75 -21.96
C MET A 555 -1.37 -9.25 -22.67
N ASP A 556 -0.60 -8.38 -23.32
CA ASP A 556 0.73 -8.74 -23.82
C ASP A 556 1.71 -9.03 -22.67
N VAL A 557 1.72 -8.15 -21.66
CA VAL A 557 2.49 -8.32 -20.42
C VAL A 557 2.14 -9.65 -19.74
N ALA A 558 0.87 -10.03 -19.67
CA ALA A 558 0.45 -11.32 -19.15
C ALA A 558 1.07 -12.49 -19.94
N ARG A 559 1.01 -12.45 -21.27
CA ARG A 559 1.63 -13.46 -22.16
C ARG A 559 3.14 -13.54 -21.98
N ARG A 560 3.83 -12.40 -21.83
CA ARG A 560 5.27 -12.35 -21.55
C ARG A 560 5.60 -12.88 -20.16
N PHE A 561 4.81 -12.52 -19.15
CA PHE A 561 5.01 -12.96 -17.76
C PHE A 561 4.90 -14.47 -17.61
N VAL A 562 3.91 -15.11 -18.25
CA VAL A 562 3.79 -16.57 -18.23
C VAL A 562 5.03 -17.24 -18.84
N ARG A 563 5.54 -16.73 -19.97
CA ARG A 563 6.79 -17.23 -20.58
C ARG A 563 7.98 -17.06 -19.64
N ILE A 564 8.12 -15.92 -18.98
CA ILE A 564 9.17 -15.67 -17.99
C ILE A 564 9.12 -16.69 -16.86
N ASN A 565 7.92 -16.99 -16.35
CA ASN A 565 7.74 -17.99 -15.29
C ASN A 565 8.15 -19.40 -15.74
N GLN A 566 7.98 -19.73 -17.02
CA GLN A 566 8.33 -21.01 -17.62
C GLN A 566 9.82 -21.15 -18.00
N MET A 567 10.62 -20.07 -17.99
CA MET A 567 12.06 -20.17 -18.24
C MET A 567 12.71 -21.13 -17.23
N GLU A 568 13.65 -21.96 -17.67
CA GLU A 568 14.47 -22.76 -16.75
C GLU A 568 15.30 -21.83 -15.85
N GLY A 569 15.39 -22.19 -14.57
CA GLY A 569 15.93 -21.32 -13.51
C GLY A 569 17.42 -21.50 -13.28
#